data_AF-A0A2E3DDL0-F1
#
_entry.id   AF-A0A2E3DDL0-F1
#
_cell.length_a   1.000
_cell.length_b   1.000
_cell.length_c   1.000
_cell.angle_alpha   90.00
_cell.angle_beta   90.00
_cell.angle_gamma   90.00
#
_symmetry.space_group_name_H-M   'P 1'
#
loop_
_entity.id
_entity.type
_entity.pdbx_description
1 polymer ?
#
loop_
_entity_poly.entity_id
_entity_poly.type
_entity_poly.pdbx_seq_one_letter_code
_entity_poly.pdbx_strand_id
1 'polypeptide(L)'
;MLVSMNAQRLYELVHYFAKEKNKHILVIDTSTWMALGDTKKATVKTYYEDFLPVDEIGEIFSERYTFYEFDSQTSAVDIANEWFPLSTDLEDQDYFIECYVINPSGAMPYGNKVPAKPE
;
A
#
# COMPACT_ATOMS: atom_id res chain seq x y z
N MET A 1 -3.15 25.17 -21.88
CA MET A 1 -1.84 25.24 -21.22
C MET A 1 -1.52 23.84 -20.74
N LEU A 2 -0.44 23.23 -21.24
CA LEU A 2 0.02 21.91 -20.81
C LEU A 2 0.99 22.12 -19.66
N VAL A 3 0.71 21.52 -18.49
CA VAL A 3 1.59 21.55 -17.32
C VAL A 3 2.07 20.12 -17.08
N SER A 4 3.38 19.92 -17.02
CA SER A 4 3.95 18.61 -16.71
C SER A 4 3.66 18.22 -15.27
N MET A 5 3.07 17.05 -15.07
CA MET A 5 2.80 16.50 -13.74
C MET A 5 3.98 15.73 -13.15
N ASN A 6 5.12 15.66 -13.84
CA ASN A 6 6.32 14.95 -13.34
C ASN A 6 6.87 15.53 -12.03
N ALA A 7 6.51 16.77 -11.68
CA ALA A 7 6.83 17.37 -10.39
C ALA A 7 5.95 16.81 -9.25
N GLN A 8 4.75 16.32 -9.55
CA GLN A 8 3.84 15.72 -8.59
C GLN A 8 4.23 14.26 -8.39
N ARG A 9 4.82 13.96 -7.23
CA ARG A 9 5.07 12.58 -6.80
C ARG A 9 3.72 11.87 -6.61
N LEU A 10 3.67 10.54 -6.78
CA LEU A 10 2.44 9.74 -6.60
C LEU A 10 1.65 10.14 -5.34
N TYR A 11 2.37 10.38 -4.25
CA TYR A 11 1.84 10.92 -3.00
C TYR A 11 0.97 12.17 -3.18
N GLU A 12 1.42 13.16 -3.96
CA GLU A 12 0.66 14.39 -4.20
C GLU A 12 -0.64 14.10 -4.94
N LEU A 13 -0.62 13.21 -5.94
CA LEU A 13 -1.81 12.83 -6.68
C LEU A 13 -2.84 12.16 -5.79
N VAL A 14 -2.41 11.21 -4.95
CA VAL A 14 -3.29 10.52 -4.01
C VAL A 14 -3.83 11.49 -2.97
N HIS A 15 -3.00 12.39 -2.43
CA HIS A 15 -3.46 13.43 -1.51
C HIS A 15 -4.49 14.36 -2.17
N TYR A 16 -4.26 14.85 -3.39
CA TYR A 16 -5.24 15.70 -4.08
C TYR A 16 -6.57 14.96 -4.26
N PHE A 17 -6.53 13.67 -4.62
CA PHE A 17 -7.73 12.84 -4.73
C PHE A 17 -8.45 12.65 -3.38
N ALA A 18 -7.70 12.32 -2.33
CA ALA A 18 -8.19 12.14 -0.96
C ALA A 18 -8.89 13.43 -0.45
N LYS A 19 -8.26 14.58 -0.72
CA LYS A 19 -8.78 15.89 -0.35
C LYS A 19 -10.05 16.24 -1.12
N GLU A 20 -10.03 16.10 -2.45
CA GLU A 20 -11.16 16.46 -3.31
C GLU A 20 -12.40 15.62 -3.00
N LYS A 21 -12.22 14.33 -2.74
CA LYS A 21 -13.32 13.42 -2.40
C LYS A 21 -13.66 13.36 -0.92
N ASN A 22 -12.85 13.98 -0.07
CA ASN A 22 -12.91 13.84 1.39
C ASN A 22 -12.93 12.37 1.85
N LYS A 23 -11.96 11.58 1.36
CA LYS A 23 -11.79 10.15 1.65
C LYS A 23 -10.40 9.85 2.20
N HIS A 24 -10.27 8.68 2.83
CA HIS A 24 -9.00 8.11 3.24
C HIS A 24 -8.58 7.07 2.21
N ILE A 25 -7.35 7.15 1.71
CA ILE A 25 -6.88 6.29 0.64
C ILE A 25 -5.81 5.35 1.18
N LEU A 26 -6.07 4.05 1.11
CA LEU A 26 -5.04 3.03 1.27
C LEU A 26 -4.28 2.90 -0.05
N VAL A 27 -2.98 3.08 0.00
CA VAL A 27 -2.06 2.88 -1.11
C VAL A 27 -1.27 1.60 -0.87
N ILE A 28 -1.23 0.73 -1.86
CA ILE A 28 -0.46 -0.53 -1.83
C ILE A 28 0.56 -0.46 -2.96
N ASP A 29 1.83 -0.74 -2.66
CA ASP A 29 2.93 -0.76 -3.60
C ASP A 29 3.57 -2.16 -3.68
N THR A 30 3.39 -2.82 -4.81
CA THR A 30 3.94 -4.17 -5.08
C THR A 30 5.28 -4.14 -5.81
N SER A 31 5.95 -2.98 -5.93
CA SER A 31 7.21 -2.82 -6.64
C SER A 31 8.29 -3.81 -6.20
N THR A 32 8.39 -4.08 -4.90
CA THR A 32 9.35 -5.02 -4.32
C THR A 32 9.08 -6.44 -4.80
N TRP A 33 7.83 -6.89 -4.70
CA TRP A 33 7.38 -8.19 -5.20
C TRP A 33 7.55 -8.33 -6.72
N MET A 34 7.26 -7.29 -7.49
CA MET A 34 7.41 -7.30 -8.95
C MET A 34 8.86 -7.51 -9.40
N ALA A 35 9.84 -7.12 -8.57
CA ALA A 35 11.26 -7.30 -8.84
C ALA A 35 11.78 -8.72 -8.51
N LEU A 36 11.00 -9.53 -7.80
CA LEU A 36 11.36 -10.90 -7.44
C LEU A 36 11.31 -11.85 -8.65
N GLY A 37 12.02 -12.97 -8.54
CA GLY A 37 11.92 -14.07 -9.50
C GLY A 37 10.59 -14.84 -9.37
N ASP A 38 10.16 -15.50 -10.45
CA ASP A 38 8.83 -16.12 -10.56
C ASP A 38 8.51 -17.11 -9.44
N THR A 39 9.48 -17.94 -9.03
CA THR A 39 9.30 -18.87 -7.91
C THR A 39 8.96 -18.13 -6.62
N LYS A 40 9.68 -17.04 -6.32
CA LYS A 40 9.47 -16.27 -5.09
C LYS A 40 8.17 -15.49 -5.14
N LYS A 41 7.80 -14.97 -6.32
CA LYS A 41 6.50 -14.32 -6.53
C LYS A 41 5.33 -15.25 -6.19
N ALA A 42 5.38 -16.50 -6.65
CA ALA A 42 4.35 -17.49 -6.35
C ALA A 42 4.29 -17.80 -4.84
N THR A 43 5.44 -17.92 -4.17
CA THR A 43 5.51 -18.12 -2.72
C THR A 43 4.89 -16.95 -1.94
N VAL A 44 5.26 -15.71 -2.28
CA VAL A 44 4.71 -14.52 -1.62
C VAL A 44 3.21 -14.40 -1.88
N LYS A 45 2.76 -14.64 -3.11
CA LYS A 45 1.33 -14.62 -3.42
C LYS A 45 0.55 -15.65 -2.59
N THR A 46 1.07 -16.87 -2.46
CA THR A 46 0.45 -17.92 -1.63
C THR A 46 0.38 -17.50 -0.16
N TYR A 47 1.41 -16.85 0.38
CA TYR A 47 1.39 -16.32 1.75
C TYR A 47 0.27 -15.31 1.99
N TYR A 48 0.00 -14.45 1.01
CA TYR A 48 -1.05 -13.45 1.13
C TYR A 48 -2.48 -14.00 0.94
N GLU A 49 -2.66 -15.27 0.54
CA GLU A 49 -4.00 -15.91 0.47
C GLU A 49 -4.66 -16.06 1.85
N ASP A 50 -3.88 -16.08 2.93
CA ASP A 50 -4.40 -16.15 4.30
C ASP A 50 -4.85 -14.78 4.86
N PHE A 51 -4.43 -13.68 4.23
CA PHE A 51 -4.67 -12.30 4.71
C PHE A 51 -5.62 -11.53 3.79
N LEU A 52 -5.52 -11.73 2.48
CA LEU A 52 -6.29 -11.02 1.48
C LEU A 52 -7.53 -11.81 1.05
N PRO A 53 -8.67 -11.14 0.81
CA PRO A 53 -9.79 -11.76 0.12
C PRO A 53 -9.36 -12.29 -1.26
N VAL A 54 -9.91 -13.45 -1.64
CA VAL A 54 -9.59 -14.13 -2.91
C VAL A 54 -9.82 -13.23 -4.13
N ASP A 55 -10.82 -12.37 -4.08
CA ASP A 55 -11.14 -11.45 -5.19
C ASP A 55 -10.12 -10.31 -5.32
N GLU A 56 -9.46 -9.92 -4.22
CA GLU A 56 -8.53 -8.78 -4.19
C GLU A 56 -7.08 -9.20 -4.46
N ILE A 57 -6.69 -10.45 -4.18
CA ILE A 57 -5.33 -10.92 -4.42
C ILE A 57 -4.94 -10.86 -5.90
N GLY A 58 -5.92 -11.07 -6.80
CA GLY A 58 -5.70 -10.96 -8.23
C GLY A 58 -5.40 -9.52 -8.64
N GLU A 59 -6.20 -8.58 -8.15
CA GLU A 59 -6.09 -7.15 -8.44
C GLU A 59 -4.76 -6.60 -7.93
N ILE A 60 -4.49 -6.76 -6.63
CA ILE A 60 -3.33 -6.20 -5.94
C ILE A 60 -2.02 -6.65 -6.59
N PHE A 61 -1.91 -7.92 -6.96
CA PHE A 61 -0.68 -8.48 -7.55
C PHE A 61 -0.62 -8.39 -9.08
N SER A 62 -1.62 -7.80 -9.73
CA SER A 62 -1.57 -7.52 -11.18
C SER A 62 -1.03 -6.13 -11.50
N GLU A 63 -1.22 -5.18 -10.59
CA GLU A 63 -0.80 -3.80 -10.76
C GLU A 63 0.33 -3.40 -9.80
N ARG A 64 1.16 -2.44 -10.22
CA ARG A 64 2.26 -1.93 -9.38
C ARG A 64 1.72 -1.18 -8.16
N TYR A 65 0.64 -0.43 -8.36
CA TYR A 65 -0.04 0.32 -7.32
C TYR A 65 -1.53 0.00 -7.35
N THR A 66 -2.09 -0.29 -6.17
CA THR A 66 -3.54 -0.47 -5.97
C THR A 66 -4.01 0.52 -4.92
N PHE A 67 -5.23 1.05 -5.09
CA PHE A 67 -5.79 2.09 -4.24
C PHE A 67 -7.21 1.73 -3.81
N TYR A 68 -7.49 1.83 -2.50
CA TYR A 68 -8.83 1.67 -1.95
C TYR A 68 -9.28 2.94 -1.23
N GLU A 69 -10.51 3.36 -1.46
CA GLU A 69 -11.12 4.51 -0.79
C GLU A 69 -11.96 4.08 0.42
N PHE A 70 -11.85 4.85 1.50
CA PHE A 70 -12.59 4.62 2.73
C PHE A 70 -13.21 5.93 3.26
N ASP A 71 -14.40 5.81 3.84
CA ASP A 71 -15.07 6.92 4.51
C ASP A 71 -14.40 7.29 5.84
N SER A 72 -13.78 6.31 6.51
CA SER A 72 -13.18 6.46 7.83
C SER A 72 -11.70 6.14 7.82
N GLN A 73 -10.91 6.96 8.54
CA GLN A 73 -9.49 6.68 8.77
C GLN A 73 -9.31 5.33 9.47
N THR A 74 -10.15 5.04 10.47
CA THR A 74 -10.07 3.81 11.24
C THR A 74 -10.22 2.58 10.34
N SER A 75 -11.25 2.56 9.48
CA SER A 75 -11.47 1.44 8.55
C SER A 75 -10.32 1.24 7.57
N ALA A 76 -9.75 2.34 7.04
CA ALA A 76 -8.59 2.24 6.14
C ALA A 76 -7.37 1.64 6.85
N VAL A 77 -7.12 2.06 8.11
CA VAL A 77 -5.99 1.58 8.91
C VAL A 77 -6.20 0.14 9.35
N ASP A 78 -7.40 -0.24 9.77
CA ASP A 78 -7.72 -1.61 10.19
C ASP A 78 -7.50 -2.60 9.04
N ILE A 79 -8.02 -2.29 7.84
CA ILE A 79 -7.79 -3.11 6.63
C ILE A 79 -6.30 -3.18 6.29
N ALA A 80 -5.57 -2.07 6.36
CA ALA A 80 -4.14 -2.07 6.07
C ALA A 80 -3.34 -2.96 7.04
N ASN A 81 -3.71 -2.99 8.33
CA ASN A 81 -3.09 -3.86 9.33
C ASN A 81 -3.49 -5.34 9.16
N GLU A 82 -4.75 -5.60 8.80
CA GLU A 82 -5.25 -6.96 8.58
C GLU A 82 -4.58 -7.62 7.37
N TRP A 83 -4.40 -6.85 6.29
CA TRP A 83 -3.92 -7.37 5.02
C TRP A 83 -2.40 -7.42 4.91
N PHE A 84 -1.70 -6.44 5.50
CA PHE A 84 -0.26 -6.26 5.28
C PHE A 84 0.49 -6.19 6.61
N PRO A 85 1.30 -7.22 6.94
CA PRO A 85 2.16 -7.21 8.12
C PRO A 85 3.12 -6.02 8.16
N LEU A 86 3.56 -5.65 9.37
CA LEU A 86 4.62 -4.67 9.55
C LEU A 86 5.96 -5.22 9.05
N SER A 87 6.82 -4.35 8.53
CA SER A 87 8.16 -4.73 8.05
C SER A 87 9.01 -5.42 9.12
N THR A 88 8.76 -5.16 10.40
CA THR A 88 9.46 -5.75 11.55
C THR A 88 8.97 -7.13 11.94
N ASP A 89 7.78 -7.51 11.51
CA ASP A 89 7.13 -8.77 11.92
C ASP A 89 7.42 -9.90 10.93
N LEU A 90 8.07 -9.58 9.81
CA LEU A 90 8.45 -10.50 8.75
C LEU A 90 9.87 -11.03 8.95
N GLU A 91 10.00 -12.35 9.07
CA GLU A 91 11.31 -13.02 9.10
C GLU A 91 12.06 -12.88 7.75
N ASP A 92 11.30 -12.86 6.66
CA ASP A 92 11.81 -12.74 5.30
C ASP A 92 11.23 -11.48 4.64
N GLN A 93 12.12 -10.56 4.27
CA GLN A 93 11.75 -9.25 3.74
C GLN A 93 11.21 -9.33 2.30
N ASP A 94 11.35 -10.46 1.60
CA ASP A 94 10.73 -10.65 0.28
C ASP A 94 9.19 -10.70 0.38
N TYR A 95 8.63 -10.99 1.56
CA TYR A 95 7.18 -10.95 1.80
C TYR A 95 6.67 -9.53 2.05
N PHE A 96 7.56 -8.54 2.18
CA PHE A 96 7.14 -7.18 2.48
C PHE A 96 6.51 -6.48 1.27
N ILE A 97 5.22 -6.18 1.37
CA ILE A 97 4.48 -5.29 0.48
C ILE A 97 4.24 -3.97 1.23
N GLU A 98 4.72 -2.86 0.67
CA GLU A 98 4.59 -1.56 1.32
C GLU A 98 3.15 -1.05 1.16
N CYS A 99 2.53 -0.65 2.27
CA CYS A 99 1.24 0.00 2.26
C CYS A 99 1.19 1.17 3.26
N TYR A 100 0.36 2.16 2.94
CA TYR A 100 0.15 3.32 3.80
C TYR A 100 -1.19 3.98 3.53
N VAL A 101 -1.72 4.69 4.52
CA VAL A 101 -2.97 5.44 4.42
C VAL A 101 -2.66 6.91 4.30
N ILE A 102 -3.30 7.60 3.35
CA ILE A 102 -3.30 9.07 3.23
C ILE A 102 -4.69 9.59 3.58
N ASN A 103 -4.77 10.59 4.43
CA ASN A 103 -6.03 11.25 4.79
C ASN A 103 -6.28 12.54 3.97
N PRO A 104 -7.48 13.14 4.02
CA PRO A 104 -7.80 14.37 3.28
C PRO A 104 -6.93 15.60 3.61
N SER A 105 -6.26 15.61 4.76
CA SER A 105 -5.34 16.68 5.12
C SER A 105 -3.94 16.51 4.52
N GLY A 106 -3.68 15.37 3.86
CA GLY A 106 -2.35 15.02 3.37
C GLY A 106 -1.41 14.59 4.49
N ALA A 107 -1.93 14.06 5.59
CA ALA A 107 -1.14 13.35 6.59
C ALA A 107 -1.18 11.84 6.30
N MET A 108 -0.14 11.13 6.76
CA MET A 108 -0.03 9.68 6.68
C MET A 108 -0.25 9.09 8.09
N PRO A 109 -1.51 8.82 8.49
CA PRO A 109 -1.81 8.27 9.82
C PRO A 109 -1.28 6.84 10.04
N TYR A 110 -0.95 6.11 8.97
CA TYR A 110 -0.44 4.74 9.05
C TYR A 110 0.48 4.43 7.86
N GLY A 111 1.50 3.63 8.12
CA GLY A 111 2.30 2.93 7.13
C GLY A 111 2.92 1.70 7.76
N ASN A 112 2.94 0.57 7.04
CA ASN A 112 3.46 -0.70 7.58
C ASN A 112 4.99 -0.80 7.54
N LYS A 113 5.66 0.20 6.95
CA LYS A 113 7.11 0.34 6.97
C LYS A 113 7.56 1.07 8.22
N VAL A 114 8.10 0.32 9.17
CA VAL A 114 8.63 0.90 10.40
C VAL A 114 10.01 1.51 10.09
N PRO A 115 10.23 2.81 10.37
CA PRO A 115 11.54 3.42 10.16
C PRO A 115 12.59 2.73 11.04
N ALA A 116 13.78 2.51 10.51
CA ALA A 116 14.90 1.95 11.27
C ALA A 116 15.12 2.80 12.54
N LYS A 117 15.15 2.14 13.70
CA LYS A 117 15.38 2.81 14.98
C LYS A 117 16.72 3.55 14.88
N PRO A 118 16.81 4.85 15.18
CA PRO A 118 18.10 5.50 15.27
C PRO A 118 18.90 4.81 16.38
N GLU A 119 20.13 4.39 16.07
CA GLU A 119 21.09 3.80 17.01
C GLU A 119 21.44 4.77 18.15
#